data_AF-A0A5C7UN04-F1
#
_entry.id   AF-A0A5C7UN04-F1
#
_cell.length_a   1.000
_cell.length_b   1.000
_cell.length_c   1.000
_cell.angle_alpha   90.00
_cell.angle_beta   90.00
_cell.angle_gamma   90.00
#
_symmetry.space_group_name_H-M   'P 1'
#
loop_
_entity.id
_entity.type
_entity.pdbx_description
1 polymer ?
#
loop_
_entity_poly.entity_id
_entity_poly.type
_entity_poly.pdbx_seq_one_letter_code
_entity_poly.pdbx_strand_id
1 'polypeptide(L)'
;MSREVKIWLNKPQRISWLIGAKEEYGVWGRSTGKTQGPIAQRSSHAANLMPRGATGIVGTTYVQLLDRTLPPLLKGWESLGYEENVHFWRRRFPPKTLNIPSAIYPVLTPEHSIFWWNGHVFHLISQDRPGLANGKNLDAIICDEARFLNHARYMDDIAPTNRGNREVFGHLAEHHMITMFTDMPTTPKGKWILEKSNQVDQEKIKQIINIQLEYNKLKAELSDPAITPGRCNYIKRQLSSYAYVLNELRKDSVWYSEASSLDNIQVLGVAQFKQWRREMEWPEFQSSILNKRVVHSDNGFYSLLDTDVHAYDDFDYGYIEGQSVDLPNGSLNDCRKDRDLIKNKPLEIALDYNAAINSLVIGQEIEKYFRVLKSMFVTSNEKKILPDLIDDFCAYYRYHNCHEVYYYYDHTAIGTDSTRLESLADIVSNRLMKNGWTVRRCYVGQQPRHDIRYRMWQAVLKESDPKYKPVRFNRENSKSVLTSMQLAGVRVGKNGFEKDKRSEANKLIPQEDATHLSDAMDTLYIGKFRNSYGYETPIGGFITS
;
A
#
# COMPACT_ATOMS: atom_id res chain seq x y z
N MET A 1 -8.48 5.10 45.81
CA MET A 1 -8.62 3.74 45.25
C MET A 1 -8.14 3.79 43.81
N SER A 2 -7.12 3.02 43.43
CA SER A 2 -6.72 2.88 42.03
C SER A 2 -7.84 2.17 41.28
N ARG A 3 -8.41 2.82 40.27
CA ARG A 3 -9.45 2.22 39.44
C ARG A 3 -8.82 1.12 38.58
N GLU A 4 -9.23 -0.12 38.76
CA GLU A 4 -8.85 -1.19 37.83
C GLU A 4 -9.52 -0.96 36.48
N VAL A 5 -8.72 -0.87 35.42
CA VAL A 5 -9.20 -0.73 34.05
C VAL A 5 -8.93 -2.05 33.32
N LYS A 6 -10.00 -2.70 32.84
CA LYS A 6 -9.89 -3.91 32.01
C LYS A 6 -9.65 -3.49 30.56
N ILE A 7 -8.47 -3.84 30.04
CA ILE A 7 -8.12 -3.61 28.64
C ILE A 7 -8.45 -4.87 27.84
N TRP A 8 -9.18 -4.71 26.75
CA TRP A 8 -9.40 -5.79 25.79
C TRP A 8 -8.31 -5.78 24.73
N LEU A 9 -7.72 -6.95 24.47
CA LEU A 9 -6.72 -7.15 23.43
C LEU A 9 -7.11 -8.34 22.56
N ASN A 10 -7.08 -8.15 21.24
CA ASN A 10 -7.26 -9.27 20.32
C ASN A 10 -6.08 -10.25 20.39
N LYS A 11 -6.21 -11.40 19.71
CA LYS A 11 -5.19 -12.45 19.72
C LYS A 11 -3.80 -11.94 19.28
N PRO A 12 -3.63 -11.27 18.14
CA PRO A 12 -2.30 -10.83 17.70
C PRO A 12 -1.70 -9.75 18.62
N GLN A 13 -2.52 -8.85 19.19
CA GLN A 13 -2.08 -7.89 20.23
C GLN A 13 -1.54 -8.59 21.49
N ARG A 14 -2.24 -9.63 21.98
CA ARG A 14 -1.77 -10.40 23.14
C ARG A 14 -0.45 -11.11 22.89
N ILE A 15 -0.26 -11.66 21.69
CA ILE A 15 0.98 -12.33 21.30
C ILE A 15 2.13 -11.32 21.26
N SER A 16 1.93 -10.17 20.64
CA SER A 16 2.89 -9.05 20.62
C SER A 16 3.35 -8.68 22.04
N TRP A 17 2.40 -8.47 22.96
CA TRP A 17 2.69 -8.13 24.35
C TRP A 17 3.44 -9.22 25.12
N LEU A 18 3.13 -10.49 24.87
CA LEU A 18 3.84 -11.61 25.52
C LEU A 18 5.29 -11.71 25.03
N ILE A 19 5.51 -11.48 23.74
CA ILE A 19 6.83 -11.63 23.14
C ILE A 19 7.73 -10.46 23.53
N GLY A 20 7.33 -9.21 23.27
CA GLY A 20 8.16 -8.04 23.57
C GLY A 20 9.56 -8.11 22.95
N ALA A 21 9.65 -8.55 21.68
CA ALA A 21 10.93 -8.76 20.99
C ALA A 21 11.71 -7.45 20.80
N LYS A 22 13.03 -7.52 20.52
CA LYS A 22 13.84 -6.34 20.21
C LYS A 22 13.29 -5.60 19.00
N GLU A 23 13.11 -6.35 17.92
CA GLU A 23 12.51 -5.86 16.68
C GLU A 23 11.18 -6.56 16.47
N GLU A 24 10.14 -5.79 16.19
CA GLU A 24 8.82 -6.32 15.90
C GLU A 24 8.25 -5.71 14.63
N TYR A 25 7.88 -6.59 13.70
CA TYR A 25 7.32 -6.26 12.40
C TYR A 25 5.93 -6.91 12.26
N GLY A 26 4.89 -6.10 12.08
CA GLY A 26 3.52 -6.59 11.97
C GLY A 26 2.86 -6.19 10.66
N VAL A 27 2.48 -7.17 9.85
CA VAL A 27 1.70 -6.97 8.62
C VAL A 27 0.27 -7.41 8.89
N TRP A 28 -0.54 -6.49 9.40
CA TRP A 28 -1.89 -6.79 9.85
C TRP A 28 -2.93 -6.03 9.02
N GLY A 29 -4.09 -6.64 8.80
CA GLY A 29 -5.22 -6.02 8.14
C GLY A 29 -5.62 -4.67 8.76
N ARG A 30 -6.41 -3.90 8.01
CA ARG A 30 -6.99 -2.65 8.50
C ARG A 30 -7.87 -2.92 9.71
N SER A 31 -7.93 -1.99 10.64
CA SER A 31 -8.78 -2.11 11.82
C SER A 31 -8.45 -3.31 12.75
N THR A 32 -7.31 -3.99 12.59
CA THR A 32 -6.81 -4.98 13.58
C THR A 32 -6.25 -4.31 14.84
N GLY A 33 -6.08 -2.99 14.86
CA GLY A 33 -5.59 -2.26 16.03
C GLY A 33 -4.07 -2.24 16.18
N LYS A 34 -3.35 -2.02 15.07
CA LYS A 34 -1.88 -1.92 15.01
C LYS A 34 -1.35 -0.76 15.87
N THR A 35 -1.84 0.45 15.62
CA THR A 35 -1.37 1.68 16.27
C THR A 35 -1.78 1.75 17.74
N GLN A 36 -3.05 1.44 18.03
CA GLN A 36 -3.62 1.46 19.39
C GLN A 36 -3.17 0.27 20.26
N GLY A 37 -2.63 -0.79 19.65
CA GLY A 37 -2.16 -1.99 20.33
C GLY A 37 -0.63 -2.00 20.48
N PRO A 38 0.11 -2.77 19.65
CA PRO A 38 1.55 -2.92 19.81
C PRO A 38 2.33 -1.60 19.78
N ILE A 39 2.03 -0.69 18.85
CA ILE A 39 2.79 0.57 18.73
C ILE A 39 2.61 1.41 20.01
N ALA A 40 1.37 1.61 20.48
CA ALA A 40 1.08 2.37 21.70
C ALA A 40 1.69 1.73 22.96
N GLN A 41 1.56 0.40 23.12
CA GLN A 41 2.13 -0.29 24.28
C GLN A 41 3.65 -0.24 24.28
N ARG A 42 4.29 -0.56 23.16
CA ARG A 42 5.75 -0.62 23.09
C ARG A 42 6.37 0.77 23.24
N SER A 43 5.79 1.80 22.60
CA SER A 43 6.27 3.18 22.72
C SER A 43 6.19 3.71 24.16
N SER A 44 5.07 3.51 24.85
CA SER A 44 4.93 3.95 26.24
C SER A 44 5.79 3.13 27.21
N HIS A 45 5.89 1.82 27.01
CA HIS A 45 6.76 0.93 27.79
C HIS A 45 8.23 1.34 27.65
N ALA A 46 8.71 1.56 26.42
CA ALA A 46 10.06 2.05 26.16
C ALA A 46 10.33 3.41 26.81
N ALA A 47 9.39 4.36 26.70
CA ALA A 47 9.55 5.68 27.32
C ALA A 47 9.65 5.62 28.85
N ASN A 48 8.92 4.70 29.50
CA ASN A 48 8.99 4.53 30.94
C ASN A 48 10.28 3.83 31.40
N LEU A 49 10.78 2.86 30.62
CA LEU A 49 12.03 2.16 30.94
C LEU A 49 13.28 2.98 30.63
N MET A 50 13.19 3.92 29.69
CA MET A 50 14.31 4.77 29.27
C MET A 50 14.01 6.24 29.60
N PRO A 51 13.88 6.62 30.88
CA PRO A 51 13.59 8.00 31.27
C PRO A 51 14.68 8.94 30.73
N ARG A 52 14.28 10.10 30.21
CA ARG A 52 15.19 11.05 29.53
C ARG A 52 15.84 10.54 28.23
N GLY A 53 15.46 9.35 27.75
CA GLY A 53 15.85 8.86 26.43
C GLY A 53 15.06 9.51 25.28
N ALA A 54 15.22 8.98 24.07
CA ALA A 54 14.52 9.46 22.89
C ALA A 54 13.98 8.33 22.00
N THR A 55 12.74 8.46 21.52
CA THR A 55 12.13 7.54 20.54
C THR A 55 11.80 8.28 19.24
N GLY A 56 12.15 7.73 18.08
CA GLY A 56 11.74 8.25 16.79
C GLY A 56 10.39 7.69 16.36
N ILE A 57 9.41 8.55 16.09
CA ILE A 57 8.16 8.20 15.41
C ILE A 57 8.33 8.55 13.94
N VAL A 58 8.48 7.50 13.12
CA VAL A 58 8.85 7.62 11.71
C VAL A 58 7.62 7.50 10.82
N GLY A 59 7.54 8.35 9.79
CA GLY A 59 6.51 8.29 8.76
C GLY A 59 7.04 8.77 7.40
N THR A 60 6.25 8.61 6.34
CA THR A 60 6.65 9.06 5.00
C THR A 60 6.59 10.56 4.88
N THR A 61 5.49 11.16 5.36
CA THR A 61 5.29 12.60 5.38
C THR A 61 4.97 13.11 6.77
N TYR A 62 5.32 14.37 7.04
CA TYR A 62 5.03 14.98 8.33
C TYR A 62 3.51 15.10 8.56
N VAL A 63 2.75 15.37 7.49
CA VAL A 63 1.28 15.44 7.53
C VAL A 63 0.68 14.07 7.86
N GLN A 64 1.18 12.99 7.25
CA GLN A 64 0.73 11.63 7.58
C GLN A 64 0.91 11.32 9.07
N LEU A 65 2.06 11.68 9.65
CA LEU A 65 2.31 11.48 11.08
C LEU A 65 1.28 12.21 11.95
N LEU A 66 0.95 13.46 11.63
CA LEU A 66 0.01 14.26 12.41
C LEU A 66 -1.46 13.82 12.24
N ASP A 67 -1.87 13.44 11.04
CA ASP A 67 -3.28 13.21 10.72
C ASP A 67 -3.69 11.73 10.87
N ARG A 68 -2.77 10.80 10.63
CA ARG A 68 -3.08 9.37 10.53
C ARG A 68 -2.44 8.54 11.63
N THR A 69 -1.21 8.83 12.02
CA THR A 69 -0.47 8.03 13.01
C THR A 69 -0.70 8.52 14.44
N LEU A 70 -0.57 9.83 14.67
CA LEU A 70 -0.59 10.39 16.01
C LEU A 70 -1.98 10.27 16.69
N PRO A 71 -3.12 10.58 16.05
CA PRO A 71 -4.42 10.49 16.72
C PRO A 71 -4.74 9.08 17.27
N PRO A 72 -4.59 7.98 16.51
CA PRO A 72 -4.80 6.65 17.07
C PRO A 72 -3.72 6.24 18.07
N LEU A 73 -2.48 6.70 17.95
CA LEU A 73 -1.43 6.46 18.93
C LEU A 73 -1.78 7.09 20.30
N LEU A 74 -2.23 8.35 20.29
CA LEU A 74 -2.66 9.07 21.50
C LEU A 74 -3.85 8.37 22.17
N LYS A 75 -4.83 7.91 21.38
CA LYS A 75 -5.95 7.10 21.90
C LYS A 75 -5.45 5.78 22.52
N GLY A 76 -4.43 5.17 21.92
CA GLY A 76 -3.76 3.99 22.48
C GLY A 76 -3.12 4.29 23.84
N TRP A 77 -2.37 5.39 23.94
CA TRP A 77 -1.80 5.84 25.21
C TRP A 77 -2.85 6.17 26.27
N GLU A 78 -3.94 6.84 25.88
CA GLU A 78 -5.08 7.12 26.77
C GLU A 78 -5.69 5.82 27.31
N SER A 79 -5.86 4.79 26.46
CA SER A 79 -6.37 3.48 26.89
C SER A 79 -5.44 2.77 27.89
N LEU A 80 -4.14 3.13 27.89
CA LEU A 80 -3.14 2.66 28.84
C LEU A 80 -3.04 3.55 30.09
N GLY A 81 -3.81 4.64 30.17
CA GLY A 81 -3.87 5.55 31.30
C GLY A 81 -3.00 6.81 31.19
N TYR A 82 -2.41 7.09 30.02
CA TYR A 82 -1.64 8.32 29.82
C TYR A 82 -2.51 9.45 29.28
N GLU A 83 -2.47 10.57 29.99
CA GLU A 83 -3.27 11.76 29.68
C GLU A 83 -2.38 12.91 29.18
N GLU A 84 -2.86 13.60 28.15
CA GLU A 84 -2.19 14.82 27.65
C GLU A 84 -2.21 15.91 28.73
N ASN A 85 -1.11 16.64 28.85
CA ASN A 85 -0.86 17.70 29.84
C ASN A 85 -0.66 17.23 31.28
N VAL A 86 -0.76 15.93 31.52
CA VAL A 86 -0.40 15.28 32.79
C VAL A 86 0.85 14.43 32.58
N HIS A 87 0.82 13.55 31.58
CA HIS A 87 1.87 12.59 31.31
C HIS A 87 2.72 12.96 30.09
N PHE A 88 2.15 13.72 29.15
CA PHE A 88 2.87 14.16 27.97
C PHE A 88 2.38 15.51 27.42
N TRP A 89 3.28 16.23 26.73
CA TRP A 89 3.01 17.52 26.10
C TRP A 89 3.39 17.48 24.63
N ARG A 90 2.41 17.68 23.74
CA ARG A 90 2.63 17.64 22.30
C ARG A 90 3.10 18.99 21.80
N ARG A 91 4.21 18.99 21.07
CA ARG A 91 4.71 20.14 20.32
C ARG A 91 4.92 21.40 21.16
N ARG A 92 5.06 21.23 22.47
CA ARG A 92 5.34 22.28 23.45
C ARG A 92 6.10 21.69 24.63
N PHE A 93 6.95 22.48 25.24
CA PHE A 93 7.65 22.05 26.45
C PHE A 93 6.66 21.84 27.62
N PRO A 94 6.96 20.91 28.54
CA PRO A 94 6.23 20.80 29.79
C PRO A 94 6.28 22.11 30.59
N PRO A 95 5.24 22.44 31.37
CA PRO A 95 5.28 23.57 32.30
C PRO A 95 6.49 23.49 33.24
N LYS A 96 7.24 24.59 33.37
CA LYS A 96 8.43 24.66 34.23
C LYS A 96 8.12 24.30 35.69
N THR A 97 6.90 24.57 36.15
CA THR A 97 6.43 24.27 37.51
C THR A 97 6.44 22.77 37.85
N LEU A 98 6.40 21.89 36.84
CA LEU A 98 6.41 20.44 37.05
C LEU A 98 7.82 19.86 37.23
N ASN A 99 8.88 20.66 37.04
CA ASN A 99 10.28 20.23 37.20
C ASN A 99 10.63 18.93 36.45
N ILE A 100 10.04 18.74 35.26
CA ILE A 100 10.30 17.56 34.43
C ILE A 100 11.74 17.64 33.90
N PRO A 101 12.56 16.59 34.08
CA PRO A 101 13.94 16.60 33.63
C PRO A 101 14.01 16.66 32.09
N SER A 102 15.02 17.34 31.55
CA SER A 102 15.30 17.30 30.12
C SER A 102 15.82 15.92 29.69
N ALA A 103 15.56 15.56 28.43
CA ALA A 103 16.21 14.44 27.76
C ALA A 103 17.74 14.53 27.87
N ILE A 104 18.43 13.39 27.83
CA ILE A 104 19.90 13.29 27.91
C ILE A 104 20.54 14.15 26.83
N TYR A 105 20.00 14.09 25.61
CA TYR A 105 20.28 15.03 24.53
C TYR A 105 19.16 16.09 24.52
N PRO A 106 19.43 17.34 24.97
CA PRO A 106 18.39 18.34 25.10
C PRO A 106 17.76 18.71 23.77
N VAL A 107 16.44 18.90 23.79
CA VAL A 107 15.67 19.36 22.63
C VAL A 107 15.57 20.87 22.66
N LEU A 108 16.09 21.52 21.63
CA LEU A 108 16.12 22.99 21.56
C LEU A 108 14.78 23.61 21.18
N THR A 109 14.00 22.92 20.33
CA THR A 109 12.72 23.43 19.83
C THR A 109 11.64 22.34 19.88
N PRO A 110 10.41 22.65 20.33
CA PRO A 110 9.42 21.62 20.64
C PRO A 110 8.59 21.18 19.42
N GLU A 111 8.65 21.85 18.27
CA GLU A 111 7.66 21.78 17.18
C GLU A 111 7.47 20.37 16.61
N HIS A 112 8.51 19.54 16.67
CA HIS A 112 8.57 18.17 16.15
C HIS A 112 8.78 17.14 17.27
N SER A 113 8.31 17.43 18.49
CA SER A 113 8.53 16.57 19.64
C SER A 113 7.31 16.44 20.55
N ILE A 114 7.22 15.30 21.23
CA ILE A 114 6.29 15.06 22.33
C ILE A 114 7.12 14.75 23.57
N PHE A 115 6.93 15.52 24.63
CA PHE A 115 7.70 15.40 25.87
C PHE A 115 6.93 14.52 26.84
N TRP A 116 7.59 13.52 27.43
CA TRP A 116 7.04 12.62 28.44
C TRP A 116 7.37 13.11 29.85
N TRP A 117 6.55 12.75 30.83
CA TRP A 117 6.64 13.21 32.22
C TRP A 117 7.95 12.85 32.94
N ASN A 118 8.65 11.82 32.48
CA ASN A 118 9.95 11.41 33.01
C ASN A 118 11.15 11.95 32.20
N GLY A 119 10.89 12.92 31.31
CA GLY A 119 11.89 13.55 30.45
C GLY A 119 12.19 12.82 29.15
N HIS A 120 11.61 11.63 28.91
CA HIS A 120 11.74 10.97 27.61
C HIS A 120 11.11 11.84 26.51
N VAL A 121 11.65 11.79 25.29
CA VAL A 121 11.11 12.55 24.15
C VAL A 121 10.79 11.64 22.98
N PHE A 122 9.63 11.84 22.38
CA PHE A 122 9.30 11.30 21.06
C PHE A 122 9.58 12.34 19.99
N HIS A 123 10.47 12.04 19.04
CA HIS A 123 10.73 12.87 17.87
C HIS A 123 9.86 12.45 16.68
N LEU A 124 9.16 13.40 16.08
CA LEU A 124 8.42 13.18 14.84
C LEU A 124 9.40 13.31 13.65
N ILE A 125 9.66 12.20 12.95
CA ILE A 125 10.65 12.13 11.87
C ILE A 125 9.95 11.71 10.58
N SER A 126 10.00 12.54 9.55
CA SER A 126 9.39 12.25 8.25
C SER A 126 10.41 12.20 7.12
N GLN A 127 10.20 11.31 6.15
CA GLN A 127 11.08 11.21 4.98
C GLN A 127 10.91 12.41 4.03
N ASP A 128 9.74 13.02 3.91
CA ASP A 128 9.51 14.21 3.08
C ASP A 128 10.28 15.48 3.55
N ARG A 129 10.86 15.47 4.75
CA ARG A 129 11.63 16.59 5.31
C ARG A 129 13.07 16.15 5.62
N PRO A 130 13.98 16.24 4.64
CA PRO A 130 15.39 15.94 4.85
C PRO A 130 15.94 16.74 6.05
N GLY A 131 16.73 16.09 6.91
CA GLY A 131 17.37 16.74 8.06
C GLY A 131 16.66 16.56 9.41
N LEU A 132 15.39 16.11 9.46
CA LEU A 132 14.71 15.86 10.75
C LEU A 132 15.33 14.71 11.55
N ALA A 133 15.90 13.72 10.86
CA ALA A 133 16.64 12.61 11.47
C ALA A 133 18.09 12.98 11.81
N ASN A 134 18.69 13.94 11.10
CA ASN A 134 20.11 14.23 11.19
C ASN A 134 20.49 14.72 12.59
N GLY A 135 21.54 14.14 13.16
CA GLY A 135 22.05 14.49 14.49
C GLY A 135 21.18 14.01 15.65
N LYS A 136 20.10 13.25 15.40
CA LYS A 136 19.34 12.59 16.47
C LYS A 136 20.10 11.36 16.99
N ASN A 137 20.03 11.15 18.30
CA ASN A 137 20.50 9.96 18.99
C ASN A 137 19.29 9.30 19.65
N LEU A 138 18.70 8.33 18.96
CA LEU A 138 17.49 7.63 19.38
C LEU A 138 17.84 6.35 20.15
N ASP A 139 16.95 6.02 21.08
CA ASP A 139 16.92 4.81 21.90
C ASP A 139 15.83 3.84 21.46
N ALA A 140 14.94 4.23 20.54
CA ALA A 140 13.97 3.35 19.90
C ALA A 140 13.42 3.98 18.61
N ILE A 141 12.90 3.14 17.71
CA ILE A 141 12.17 3.56 16.51
C ILE A 141 10.80 2.89 16.49
N ILE A 142 9.77 3.69 16.21
CA ILE A 142 8.43 3.19 15.90
C ILE A 142 7.97 3.74 14.54
N CYS A 143 7.28 2.92 13.75
CA CYS A 143 6.69 3.31 12.49
C CYS A 143 5.33 2.65 12.32
N ASP A 144 4.34 3.45 11.94
CA ASP A 144 3.07 2.94 11.41
C ASP A 144 3.09 3.08 9.88
N GLU A 145 2.24 2.33 9.18
CA GLU A 145 2.15 2.38 7.72
C GLU A 145 3.51 2.14 7.01
N ALA A 146 4.31 1.22 7.54
CA ALA A 146 5.70 0.98 7.15
C ALA A 146 5.88 0.60 5.66
N ARG A 147 4.86 0.03 4.99
CA ARG A 147 4.95 -0.31 3.56
C ARG A 147 5.15 0.89 2.64
N PHE A 148 4.80 2.10 3.10
CA PHE A 148 4.97 3.31 2.31
C PHE A 148 6.36 3.94 2.48
N LEU A 149 7.15 3.49 3.46
CA LEU A 149 8.51 3.97 3.63
C LEU A 149 9.35 3.63 2.40
N ASN A 150 10.17 4.58 1.97
CA ASN A 150 11.32 4.26 1.15
C ASN A 150 12.35 3.56 2.05
N HIS A 151 12.47 2.24 1.92
CA HIS A 151 13.33 1.43 2.78
C HIS A 151 14.81 1.78 2.65
N ALA A 152 15.32 2.02 1.43
CA ALA A 152 16.71 2.41 1.22
C ALA A 152 17.02 3.71 1.99
N ARG A 153 16.15 4.71 1.84
CA ARG A 153 16.31 5.97 2.56
C ARG A 153 16.16 5.82 4.08
N TYR A 154 15.29 4.93 4.55
CA TYR A 154 15.22 4.61 5.97
C TYR A 154 16.54 4.05 6.48
N MET A 155 17.16 3.13 5.73
CA MET A 155 18.44 2.51 6.09
C MET A 155 19.60 3.51 6.08
N ASP A 156 19.58 4.48 5.15
CA ASP A 156 20.65 5.47 5.02
C ASP A 156 20.52 6.62 6.04
N ASP A 157 19.31 7.17 6.20
CA ASP A 157 19.11 8.41 6.96
C ASP A 157 18.66 8.18 8.42
N ILE A 158 17.85 7.15 8.66
CA ILE A 158 17.07 7.01 9.91
C ILE A 158 17.61 5.90 10.79
N ALA A 159 17.82 4.70 10.26
CA ALA A 159 18.33 3.56 11.02
C ALA A 159 19.64 3.88 11.78
N PRO A 160 20.62 4.63 11.22
CA PRO A 160 21.86 4.96 11.92
C PRO A 160 21.70 5.92 13.10
N THR A 161 20.52 6.56 13.25
CA THR A 161 20.21 7.43 14.38
C THR A 161 19.82 6.64 15.64
N ASN A 162 19.45 5.37 15.50
CA ASN A 162 19.13 4.46 16.61
C ASN A 162 20.41 3.95 17.30
N ARG A 163 21.13 4.89 17.92
CA ARG A 163 22.46 4.69 18.50
C ARG A 163 22.67 5.41 19.84
N GLY A 164 21.62 6.04 20.37
CA GLY A 164 21.69 6.85 21.58
C GLY A 164 22.00 6.04 22.83
N ASN A 165 22.57 6.70 23.83
CA ASN A 165 22.60 6.33 25.26
C ASN A 165 22.92 4.86 25.61
N ARG A 166 23.82 4.21 24.88
CA ARG A 166 24.20 2.80 25.13
C ARG A 166 24.81 2.59 26.51
N GLU A 167 25.55 3.58 26.99
CA GLU A 167 26.14 3.61 28.33
C GLU A 167 25.10 3.64 29.45
N VAL A 168 23.88 4.12 29.17
CA VAL A 168 22.79 4.22 30.16
C VAL A 168 21.84 3.03 30.03
N PHE A 169 21.35 2.75 28.83
CA PHE A 169 20.24 1.83 28.59
C PHE A 169 20.65 0.50 27.94
N GLY A 170 21.92 0.31 27.56
CA GLY A 170 22.36 -0.87 26.81
C GLY A 170 22.17 -2.22 27.53
N HIS A 171 21.87 -2.19 28.83
CA HIS A 171 21.51 -3.38 29.61
C HIS A 171 20.04 -3.82 29.39
N LEU A 172 19.18 -2.96 28.85
CA LEU A 172 17.76 -3.19 28.61
C LEU A 172 17.53 -3.81 27.22
N ALA A 173 16.61 -4.78 27.14
CA ALA A 173 16.20 -5.35 25.87
C ALA A 173 15.54 -4.30 24.95
N GLU A 174 14.80 -3.37 25.50
CA GLU A 174 14.06 -2.33 24.78
C GLU A 174 14.97 -1.26 24.16
N HIS A 175 16.24 -1.17 24.58
CA HIS A 175 17.16 -0.14 24.09
C HIS A 175 17.57 -0.37 22.64
N HIS A 176 17.32 0.56 21.73
CA HIS A 176 17.38 0.41 20.28
C HIS A 176 16.30 -0.50 19.68
N MET A 177 15.17 -0.69 20.36
CA MET A 177 14.07 -1.47 19.78
C MET A 177 13.52 -0.85 18.49
N ILE A 178 12.99 -1.71 17.61
CA ILE A 178 12.31 -1.31 16.38
C ILE A 178 10.89 -1.88 16.40
N THR A 179 9.89 -1.06 16.10
CA THR A 179 8.49 -1.47 16.03
C THR A 179 7.86 -0.92 14.76
N MET A 180 7.54 -1.79 13.80
CA MET A 180 7.02 -1.36 12.51
C MET A 180 5.78 -2.15 12.13
N PHE A 181 4.70 -1.45 11.84
CA PHE A 181 3.43 -2.07 11.48
C PHE A 181 2.88 -1.48 10.18
N THR A 182 2.15 -2.31 9.43
CA THR A 182 1.55 -1.93 8.15
C THR A 182 0.40 -2.87 7.79
N ASP A 183 -0.44 -2.51 6.81
CA ASP A 183 -1.25 -3.48 6.07
C ASP A 183 -0.43 -4.19 4.98
N MET A 184 -1.03 -5.24 4.39
CA MET A 184 -0.38 -6.11 3.40
C MET A 184 0.22 -5.29 2.24
N PRO A 185 1.54 -5.34 2.00
CA PRO A 185 2.14 -4.65 0.86
C PRO A 185 1.70 -5.29 -0.46
N THR A 186 1.15 -4.46 -1.34
CA THR A 186 0.74 -4.80 -2.72
C THR A 186 1.66 -4.17 -3.77
N THR A 187 2.83 -3.68 -3.36
CA THR A 187 3.82 -3.11 -4.26
C THR A 187 5.20 -3.63 -3.90
N PRO A 188 6.13 -3.78 -4.86
CA PRO A 188 7.50 -4.22 -4.58
C PRO A 188 8.18 -3.40 -3.47
N LYS A 189 7.92 -2.09 -3.43
CA LYS A 189 8.49 -1.17 -2.44
C LYS A 189 8.20 -1.52 -0.99
N GLY A 190 7.05 -2.09 -0.70
CA GLY A 190 6.67 -2.48 0.66
C GLY A 190 7.06 -3.91 1.03
N LYS A 191 7.52 -4.73 0.08
CA LYS A 191 7.76 -6.16 0.29
C LYS A 191 8.91 -6.45 1.27
N TRP A 192 9.85 -5.53 1.46
CA TRP A 192 11.00 -5.70 2.38
C TRP A 192 10.57 -6.11 3.80
N ILE A 193 9.40 -5.64 4.27
CA ILE A 193 8.93 -5.97 5.61
C ILE A 193 8.54 -7.44 5.74
N LEU A 194 8.12 -8.08 4.64
CA LEU A 194 7.80 -9.52 4.62
C LEU A 194 9.07 -10.37 4.81
N GLU A 195 10.23 -9.89 4.35
CA GLU A 195 11.50 -10.60 4.46
C GLU A 195 11.98 -10.74 5.91
N LYS A 196 11.46 -9.88 6.81
CA LYS A 196 11.71 -9.98 8.25
C LYS A 196 11.22 -11.29 8.87
N SER A 197 10.30 -12.01 8.20
CA SER A 197 9.91 -13.36 8.63
C SER A 197 11.09 -14.33 8.68
N ASN A 198 12.09 -14.16 7.80
CA ASN A 198 13.25 -15.04 7.70
C ASN A 198 14.24 -14.85 8.87
N GLN A 199 14.08 -13.77 9.64
CA GLN A 199 14.95 -13.44 10.77
C GLN A 199 14.38 -13.94 12.11
N VAL A 200 13.18 -14.54 12.10
CA VAL A 200 12.52 -15.03 13.32
C VAL A 200 13.12 -16.36 13.76
N ASP A 201 13.70 -16.37 14.95
CA ASP A 201 14.06 -17.60 15.67
C ASP A 201 12.84 -18.14 16.43
N GLN A 202 12.17 -19.13 15.84
CA GLN A 202 10.93 -19.70 16.41
C GLN A 202 11.14 -20.34 17.78
N GLU A 203 12.28 -20.98 18.02
CA GLU A 203 12.55 -21.64 19.31
C GLU A 203 12.81 -20.60 20.41
N LYS A 204 13.57 -19.54 20.10
CA LYS A 204 13.75 -18.41 21.02
C LYS A 204 12.43 -17.74 21.37
N ILE A 205 11.58 -17.46 20.37
CA ILE A 205 10.26 -16.84 20.60
C ILE A 205 9.38 -17.74 21.48
N LYS A 206 9.37 -19.06 21.23
CA LYS A 206 8.63 -20.02 22.06
C LYS A 206 9.12 -20.03 23.51
N GLN A 207 10.44 -19.97 23.73
CA GLN A 207 11.01 -19.86 25.08
C GLN A 207 10.56 -18.57 25.78
N ILE A 208 10.62 -17.43 25.09
CA ILE A 208 10.15 -16.14 25.62
C ILE A 208 8.69 -16.22 26.05
N ILE A 209 7.81 -16.75 25.19
CA ILE A 209 6.38 -16.89 25.49
C ILE A 209 6.17 -17.77 26.72
N ASN A 210 6.81 -18.94 26.78
CA ASN A 210 6.66 -19.87 27.90
C ASN A 210 7.08 -19.23 29.23
N ILE A 211 8.25 -18.58 29.26
CA ILE A 211 8.76 -17.91 30.46
C ILE A 211 7.85 -16.73 30.84
N GLN A 212 7.37 -15.95 29.86
CA GLN A 212 6.48 -14.82 30.12
C GLN A 212 5.12 -15.29 30.67
N LEU A 213 4.58 -16.41 30.20
CA LEU A 213 3.35 -16.99 30.73
C LEU A 213 3.52 -17.44 32.18
N GLU A 214 4.63 -18.12 32.51
CA GLU A 214 4.94 -18.49 33.91
C GLU A 214 5.17 -17.25 34.78
N TYR A 215 5.89 -16.25 34.28
CA TYR A 215 6.04 -14.95 34.94
C TYR A 215 4.68 -14.32 35.27
N ASN A 216 3.75 -14.32 34.32
CA ASN A 216 2.42 -13.75 34.51
C ASN A 216 1.59 -14.54 35.53
N LYS A 217 1.68 -15.88 35.55
CA LYS A 217 1.02 -16.72 36.56
C LYS A 217 1.53 -16.40 37.96
N LEU A 218 2.85 -16.33 38.14
CA LEU A 218 3.47 -15.97 39.41
C LEU A 218 3.11 -14.55 39.86
N LYS A 219 3.03 -13.60 38.93
CA LYS A 219 2.60 -12.23 39.23
C LYS A 219 1.14 -12.17 39.66
N ALA A 220 0.26 -12.97 39.05
CA ALA A 220 -1.14 -13.09 39.46
C ALA A 220 -1.27 -13.72 40.85
N GLU A 221 -0.47 -14.75 41.16
CA GLU A 221 -0.41 -15.37 42.49
C GLU A 221 0.03 -14.35 43.57
N LEU A 222 0.96 -13.45 43.26
CA LEU A 222 1.40 -12.40 44.19
C LEU A 222 0.30 -11.39 44.55
N SER A 223 -0.73 -11.25 43.70
CA SER A 223 -1.89 -10.40 43.96
C SER A 223 -2.92 -11.06 44.89
N ASP A 224 -2.75 -12.35 45.22
CA ASP A 224 -3.64 -13.06 46.15
C ASP A 224 -3.43 -12.57 47.59
N PRO A 225 -4.45 -12.00 48.25
CA PRO A 225 -4.34 -11.54 49.63
C PRO A 225 -4.08 -12.67 50.64
N ALA A 226 -4.30 -13.94 50.29
CA ALA A 226 -4.06 -15.09 51.15
C ALA A 226 -2.63 -15.64 51.07
N ILE A 227 -1.73 -15.03 50.29
CA ILE A 227 -0.38 -15.54 50.07
C ILE A 227 0.48 -15.50 51.34
N THR A 228 1.20 -16.60 51.61
CA THR A 228 2.11 -16.67 52.77
C THR A 228 3.38 -15.83 52.55
N PRO A 229 3.99 -15.27 53.61
CA PRO A 229 5.23 -14.48 53.49
C PRO A 229 6.39 -15.26 52.84
N GLY A 230 6.53 -16.55 53.16
CA GLY A 230 7.56 -17.41 52.57
C GLY A 230 7.36 -17.61 51.06
N ARG A 231 6.13 -17.87 50.63
CA ARG A 231 5.80 -17.99 49.21
C ARG A 231 5.98 -16.67 48.48
N CYS A 232 5.57 -15.55 49.08
CA CYS A 232 5.78 -14.21 48.55
C CYS A 232 7.27 -13.93 48.26
N ASN A 233 8.16 -14.25 49.20
CA ASN A 233 9.60 -14.07 49.01
C ASN A 233 10.19 -14.98 47.92
N TYR A 234 9.73 -16.24 47.84
CA TYR A 234 10.11 -17.16 46.77
C TYR A 234 9.69 -16.63 45.39
N ILE A 235 8.43 -16.20 45.25
CA ILE A 235 7.89 -15.66 44.00
C ILE A 235 8.67 -14.42 43.57
N LYS A 236 8.92 -13.47 44.48
CA LYS A 236 9.71 -12.26 44.16
C LYS A 236 11.10 -12.61 43.59
N ARG A 237 11.78 -13.59 44.18
CA ARG A 237 13.08 -14.07 43.67
C ARG A 237 12.96 -14.71 42.28
N GLN A 238 11.95 -15.55 42.06
CA GLN A 238 11.70 -16.17 40.75
C GLN A 238 11.37 -15.13 39.69
N LEU A 239 10.51 -14.16 40.00
CA LEU A 239 10.17 -13.06 39.09
C LEU A 239 11.41 -12.25 38.69
N SER A 240 12.32 -11.95 39.61
CA SER A 240 13.58 -11.28 39.28
C SER A 240 14.46 -12.13 38.34
N SER A 241 14.54 -13.44 38.58
CA SER A 241 15.28 -14.36 37.72
C SER A 241 14.67 -14.45 36.32
N TYR A 242 13.36 -14.60 36.22
CA TYR A 242 12.65 -14.63 34.93
C TYR A 242 12.75 -13.30 34.19
N ALA A 243 12.66 -12.17 34.89
CA ALA A 243 12.85 -10.86 34.28
C ALA A 243 14.24 -10.71 33.66
N TYR A 244 15.29 -11.18 34.35
CA TYR A 244 16.65 -11.22 33.81
C TYR A 244 16.75 -12.10 32.56
N VAL A 245 16.24 -13.33 32.62
CA VAL A 245 16.28 -14.27 31.49
C VAL A 245 15.49 -13.72 30.29
N LEU A 246 14.30 -13.17 30.51
CA LEU A 246 13.49 -12.54 29.46
C LEU A 246 14.23 -11.35 28.83
N ASN A 247 14.89 -10.51 29.63
CA ASN A 247 15.68 -9.40 29.12
C ASN A 247 16.80 -9.89 28.20
N GLU A 248 17.56 -10.91 28.63
CA GLU A 248 18.64 -11.47 27.79
C GLU A 248 18.12 -12.11 26.51
N LEU A 249 17.04 -12.91 26.59
CA LEU A 249 16.44 -13.53 25.40
C LEU A 249 15.86 -12.51 24.42
N ARG A 250 15.41 -11.36 24.91
CA ARG A 250 14.78 -10.34 24.06
C ARG A 250 15.78 -9.48 23.31
N LYS A 251 16.99 -9.23 23.85
CA LYS A 251 17.98 -8.26 23.33
C LYS A 251 18.31 -8.38 21.83
N ASP A 252 18.25 -9.58 21.28
CA ASP A 252 18.59 -9.91 19.89
C ASP A 252 17.44 -10.67 19.18
N SER A 253 16.21 -10.54 19.67
CA SER A 253 15.04 -11.23 19.13
C SER A 253 14.33 -10.42 18.05
N VAL A 254 13.95 -11.09 16.96
CA VAL A 254 13.09 -10.52 15.91
C VAL A 254 11.77 -11.27 15.92
N TRP A 255 10.66 -10.51 15.93
CA TRP A 255 9.32 -11.06 15.77
C TRP A 255 8.66 -10.49 14.52
N TYR A 256 8.11 -11.39 13.71
CA TYR A 256 7.29 -11.05 12.55
C TYR A 256 5.93 -11.70 12.68
N SER A 257 4.85 -10.96 12.42
CA SER A 257 3.51 -11.51 12.48
C SER A 257 2.58 -10.98 11.38
N GLU A 258 1.71 -11.87 10.90
CA GLU A 258 0.59 -11.56 10.01
C GLU A 258 -0.73 -11.78 10.73
N ALA A 259 -1.68 -10.87 10.56
CA ALA A 259 -3.00 -10.98 11.16
C ALA A 259 -4.07 -10.35 10.27
N SER A 260 -5.28 -10.90 10.32
CA SER A 260 -6.40 -10.38 9.55
C SER A 260 -7.19 -9.37 10.37
N SER A 261 -8.05 -8.59 9.71
CA SER A 261 -9.06 -7.81 10.42
C SER A 261 -10.03 -8.70 11.20
N LEU A 262 -10.22 -9.97 10.79
CA LEU A 262 -11.11 -10.93 11.48
C LEU A 262 -10.63 -11.26 12.90
N ASP A 263 -9.35 -11.08 13.21
CA ASP A 263 -8.85 -11.21 14.58
C ASP A 263 -9.47 -10.19 15.53
N ASN A 264 -10.06 -9.12 14.99
CA ASN A 264 -10.78 -8.08 15.72
C ASN A 264 -12.31 -8.15 15.53
N ILE A 265 -12.85 -9.32 15.15
CA ILE A 265 -14.28 -9.50 14.86
C ILE A 265 -15.19 -9.19 16.06
N GLN A 266 -14.71 -9.36 17.30
CA GLN A 266 -15.47 -9.05 18.50
C GLN A 266 -15.74 -7.55 18.67
N VAL A 267 -14.86 -6.70 18.11
CA VAL A 267 -15.02 -5.24 18.14
C VAL A 267 -15.74 -4.74 16.89
N LEU A 268 -15.39 -5.27 15.72
CA LEU A 268 -15.93 -4.81 14.44
C LEU A 268 -17.34 -5.35 14.14
N GLY A 269 -17.64 -6.56 14.63
CA GLY A 269 -18.89 -7.26 14.34
C GLY A 269 -18.97 -7.83 12.92
N VAL A 270 -19.77 -8.88 12.76
CA VAL A 270 -19.94 -9.60 11.48
C VAL A 270 -20.54 -8.69 10.39
N ALA A 271 -21.42 -7.76 10.77
CA ALA A 271 -22.09 -6.85 9.85
C ALA A 271 -21.09 -5.98 9.06
N GLN A 272 -20.04 -5.51 9.72
CA GLN A 272 -19.01 -4.68 9.10
C GLN A 272 -18.26 -5.44 7.99
N PHE A 273 -17.91 -6.72 8.23
CA PHE A 273 -17.27 -7.56 7.20
C PHE A 273 -18.18 -7.84 6.02
N LYS A 274 -19.48 -8.06 6.27
CA LYS A 274 -20.47 -8.20 5.19
C LYS A 274 -20.59 -6.92 4.37
N GLN A 275 -20.55 -5.77 5.03
CA GLN A 275 -20.55 -4.48 4.35
C GLN A 275 -19.29 -4.29 3.49
N TRP A 276 -18.10 -4.43 4.08
CA TRP A 276 -16.84 -4.33 3.35
C TRP A 276 -16.76 -5.28 2.17
N ARG A 277 -17.27 -6.51 2.31
CA ARG A 277 -17.32 -7.46 1.20
C ARG A 277 -18.19 -6.99 0.03
N ARG A 278 -19.25 -6.22 0.28
CA ARG A 278 -20.13 -5.67 -0.76
C ARG A 278 -19.57 -4.40 -1.40
N GLU A 279 -18.84 -3.60 -0.65
CA GLU A 279 -18.38 -2.27 -1.08
C GLU A 279 -16.95 -2.26 -1.63
N MET A 280 -16.11 -3.21 -1.24
CA MET A 280 -14.71 -3.27 -1.66
C MET A 280 -14.52 -4.26 -2.80
N GLU A 281 -13.68 -3.87 -3.76
CA GLU A 281 -13.11 -4.78 -4.75
C GLU A 281 -12.44 -5.97 -4.07
N TRP A 282 -12.56 -7.15 -4.67
CA TRP A 282 -12.10 -8.38 -4.03
C TRP A 282 -10.59 -8.40 -3.73
N PRO A 283 -9.67 -7.91 -4.58
CA PRO A 283 -8.25 -7.88 -4.25
C PRO A 283 -7.95 -6.95 -3.09
N GLU A 284 -8.60 -5.79 -3.03
CA GLU A 284 -8.47 -4.83 -1.93
C GLU A 284 -9.04 -5.41 -0.63
N PHE A 285 -10.16 -6.15 -0.70
CA PHE A 285 -10.68 -6.88 0.46
C PHE A 285 -9.71 -7.99 0.91
N GLN A 286 -9.12 -8.74 -0.03
CA GLN A 286 -8.17 -9.79 0.28
C GLN A 286 -6.89 -9.25 0.92
N SER A 287 -6.29 -8.20 0.36
CA SER A 287 -5.06 -7.59 0.89
C SER A 287 -5.33 -6.81 2.17
N SER A 288 -6.20 -5.81 2.12
CA SER A 288 -6.37 -4.84 3.20
C SER A 288 -7.19 -5.37 4.38
N ILE A 289 -8.11 -6.31 4.18
CA ILE A 289 -8.97 -6.85 5.25
C ILE A 289 -8.53 -8.25 5.67
N LEU A 290 -8.43 -9.18 4.72
CA LEU A 290 -8.06 -10.57 5.04
C LEU A 290 -6.56 -10.76 5.24
N ASN A 291 -5.74 -9.75 4.93
CA ASN A 291 -4.28 -9.80 5.00
C ASN A 291 -3.70 -10.98 4.20
N LYS A 292 -4.27 -11.23 3.02
CA LYS A 292 -3.78 -12.24 2.08
C LYS A 292 -2.73 -11.60 1.18
N ARG A 293 -1.60 -12.28 1.05
CA ARG A 293 -0.57 -11.91 0.08
C ARG A 293 -1.17 -12.00 -1.33
N VAL A 294 -1.33 -10.86 -1.98
CA VAL A 294 -1.68 -10.83 -3.39
C VAL A 294 -0.42 -11.24 -4.14
N VAL A 295 -0.49 -12.36 -4.85
CA VAL A 295 0.64 -12.89 -5.61
C VAL A 295 0.86 -11.97 -6.81
N HIS A 296 1.69 -10.94 -6.65
CA HIS A 296 2.40 -10.38 -7.77
C HIS A 296 3.33 -11.48 -8.25
N SER A 297 3.06 -12.06 -9.42
CA SER A 297 4.01 -13.02 -9.97
C SER A 297 5.31 -12.25 -10.21
N ASP A 298 6.38 -12.61 -9.50
CA ASP A 298 7.71 -12.07 -9.79
C ASP A 298 8.14 -12.39 -11.26
N ASN A 299 7.41 -13.30 -11.93
CA ASN A 299 7.40 -13.56 -13.37
C ASN A 299 6.18 -12.94 -14.09
N GLY A 300 5.96 -11.63 -13.96
CA GLY A 300 4.87 -10.91 -14.64
C GLY A 300 5.22 -10.57 -16.09
N PHE A 301 4.22 -10.46 -16.97
CA PHE A 301 4.41 -10.15 -18.39
C PHE A 301 4.93 -8.73 -18.57
N TYR A 302 4.62 -7.85 -17.61
CA TYR A 302 5.09 -6.48 -17.52
C TYR A 302 6.03 -6.31 -16.32
N SER A 303 7.05 -7.18 -16.20
CA SER A 303 7.92 -7.26 -15.02
C SER A 303 8.70 -5.98 -14.70
N LEU A 304 8.93 -5.10 -15.68
CA LEU A 304 9.60 -3.81 -15.50
C LEU A 304 8.64 -2.65 -15.22
N LEU A 305 7.34 -2.89 -15.09
CA LEU A 305 6.35 -1.85 -14.80
C LEU A 305 6.51 -1.34 -13.37
N ASP A 306 7.25 -0.24 -13.23
CA ASP A 306 7.34 0.53 -12.00
C ASP A 306 6.36 1.71 -12.01
N THR A 307 5.39 1.73 -11.10
CA THR A 307 4.41 2.82 -11.00
C THR A 307 4.98 4.16 -10.55
N ASP A 308 6.20 4.21 -10.01
CA ASP A 308 6.85 5.47 -9.66
C ASP A 308 7.61 6.09 -10.82
N VAL A 309 8.05 5.26 -11.78
CA VAL A 309 8.70 5.72 -13.01
C VAL A 309 7.66 5.96 -14.11
N HIS A 310 6.72 5.04 -14.24
CA HIS A 310 5.78 4.98 -15.36
C HIS A 310 4.41 5.56 -15.05
N ALA A 311 4.08 5.91 -13.81
CA ALA A 311 2.82 6.60 -13.51
C ALA A 311 3.07 8.00 -12.94
N TYR A 312 2.12 8.90 -13.21
CA TYR A 312 2.14 10.29 -12.78
C TYR A 312 0.80 10.68 -12.15
N ASP A 313 0.85 11.72 -11.33
CA ASP A 313 -0.31 12.35 -10.71
C ASP A 313 -0.42 13.77 -11.27
N ASP A 314 -1.55 14.11 -11.90
CA ASP A 314 -1.77 15.44 -12.50
C ASP A 314 -3.19 15.93 -12.18
N PHE A 315 -3.34 16.49 -10.99
CA PHE A 315 -4.60 17.04 -10.48
C PHE A 315 -4.72 18.53 -10.84
N ASP A 316 -5.90 18.95 -11.31
CA ASP A 316 -6.24 20.38 -11.42
C ASP A 316 -6.80 20.90 -10.07
N TYR A 317 -5.91 21.24 -9.14
CA TYR A 317 -6.30 21.82 -7.86
C TYR A 317 -7.06 23.16 -8.01
N GLY A 318 -6.84 23.92 -9.09
CA GLY A 318 -7.54 25.18 -9.33
C GLY A 318 -9.02 24.99 -9.69
N TYR A 319 -9.35 23.93 -10.42
CA TYR A 319 -10.74 23.56 -10.72
C TYR A 319 -11.44 22.93 -9.50
N ILE A 320 -10.69 22.20 -8.65
CA ILE A 320 -11.19 21.59 -7.42
C ILE A 320 -11.48 22.64 -6.33
N GLU A 321 -10.62 23.64 -6.18
CA GLU A 321 -10.77 24.71 -5.17
C GLU A 321 -11.74 25.82 -5.59
N GLY A 322 -11.95 26.01 -6.91
CA GLY A 322 -12.88 27.01 -7.45
C GLY A 322 -14.37 26.67 -7.31
N GLN A 323 -14.72 25.47 -6.82
CA GLN A 323 -16.11 25.03 -6.67
C GLN A 323 -16.46 24.81 -5.19
N SER A 324 -17.15 25.79 -4.62
CA SER A 324 -17.63 25.83 -3.24
C SER A 324 -18.60 24.69 -2.88
N VAL A 325 -18.22 23.90 -1.86
CA VAL A 325 -18.96 23.29 -0.71
C VAL A 325 -20.35 22.62 -0.89
N ASP A 326 -21.14 22.80 -1.94
CA ASP A 326 -22.49 22.20 -2.05
C ASP A 326 -22.78 21.57 -3.42
N LEU A 327 -22.00 20.55 -3.81
CA LEU A 327 -22.35 19.70 -4.95
C LEU A 327 -22.73 18.30 -4.46
N PRO A 328 -23.92 17.77 -4.81
CA PRO A 328 -24.32 16.42 -4.44
C PRO A 328 -23.34 15.39 -5.03
N ASN A 329 -23.10 14.31 -4.29
CA ASN A 329 -22.24 13.19 -4.68
C ASN A 329 -22.49 12.78 -6.14
N GLY A 330 -21.46 12.92 -6.99
CA GLY A 330 -21.50 12.50 -8.40
C GLY A 330 -21.55 13.64 -9.44
N SER A 331 -21.57 14.92 -9.05
CA SER A 331 -21.73 16.04 -10.00
C SER A 331 -20.51 16.41 -10.86
N LEU A 332 -19.33 15.80 -10.65
CA LEU A 332 -18.07 16.16 -11.33
C LEU A 332 -17.19 14.94 -11.70
N ASN A 333 -17.74 13.97 -12.44
CA ASN A 333 -16.95 12.87 -12.99
C ASN A 333 -16.83 12.97 -14.52
N ASP A 334 -16.24 14.06 -15.01
CA ASP A 334 -15.97 14.30 -16.43
C ASP A 334 -14.54 14.79 -16.68
N CYS A 335 -14.14 14.89 -17.94
CA CYS A 335 -12.77 15.16 -18.37
C CYS A 335 -12.23 16.56 -18.02
N ARG A 336 -13.03 17.48 -17.46
CA ARG A 336 -12.56 18.83 -17.11
C ARG A 336 -11.59 18.84 -15.93
N LYS A 337 -11.61 17.80 -15.09
CA LYS A 337 -10.66 17.62 -13.97
C LYS A 337 -9.30 17.09 -14.41
N ASP A 338 -9.20 16.56 -15.63
CA ASP A 338 -8.01 15.89 -16.14
C ASP A 338 -7.06 16.93 -16.74
N ARG A 339 -6.10 17.40 -15.94
CA ARG A 339 -5.12 18.42 -16.37
C ARG A 339 -4.19 17.93 -17.47
N ASP A 340 -3.97 16.62 -17.53
CA ASP A 340 -3.11 15.96 -18.49
C ASP A 340 -3.74 15.82 -19.89
N LEU A 341 -5.06 16.05 -20.01
CA LEU A 341 -5.80 16.07 -21.26
C LEU A 341 -5.42 17.28 -22.14
N ILE A 342 -4.91 17.01 -23.34
CA ILE A 342 -4.65 18.04 -24.34
C ILE A 342 -5.95 18.32 -25.10
N LYS A 343 -6.68 19.34 -24.62
CA LYS A 343 -8.04 19.71 -25.05
C LYS A 343 -8.23 19.84 -26.57
N ASN A 344 -7.20 20.26 -27.32
CA ASN A 344 -7.28 20.52 -28.76
C ASN A 344 -6.70 19.40 -29.64
N LYS A 345 -6.43 18.23 -29.08
CA LYS A 345 -5.92 17.07 -29.82
C LYS A 345 -6.92 15.91 -29.79
N PRO A 346 -6.92 15.05 -30.83
CA PRO A 346 -7.73 13.85 -30.86
C PRO A 346 -7.34 12.89 -29.74
N LEU A 347 -8.23 11.95 -29.43
CA LEU A 347 -7.97 10.86 -28.48
C LEU A 347 -7.60 9.59 -29.23
N GLU A 348 -6.66 8.81 -28.70
CA GLU A 348 -6.35 7.48 -29.20
C GLU A 348 -6.96 6.41 -28.30
N ILE A 349 -7.73 5.48 -28.88
CA ILE A 349 -8.40 4.42 -28.13
C ILE A 349 -8.17 3.04 -28.71
N ALA A 350 -8.16 2.04 -27.84
CA ALA A 350 -8.29 0.63 -28.21
C ALA A 350 -9.14 -0.11 -27.18
N LEU A 351 -9.78 -1.18 -27.63
CA LEU A 351 -10.68 -2.00 -26.81
C LEU A 351 -10.23 -3.46 -26.78
N ASP A 352 -10.59 -4.15 -25.70
CA ASP A 352 -10.60 -5.61 -25.61
C ASP A 352 -12.04 -6.10 -25.50
N TYR A 353 -12.38 -7.06 -26.34
CA TYR A 353 -13.74 -7.56 -26.55
C TYR A 353 -13.89 -8.95 -25.94
N ASN A 354 -14.54 -9.04 -24.79
CA ASN A 354 -14.83 -10.32 -24.15
C ASN A 354 -16.30 -10.45 -23.78
N ALA A 355 -16.80 -11.69 -23.72
CA ALA A 355 -18.20 -12.00 -23.44
C ALA A 355 -18.65 -11.55 -22.04
N ALA A 356 -17.69 -11.37 -21.13
CA ALA A 356 -17.96 -11.09 -19.74
C ALA A 356 -17.56 -9.66 -19.29
N ILE A 357 -16.59 -9.07 -19.99
CA ILE A 357 -16.09 -7.72 -19.74
C ILE A 357 -15.64 -7.10 -21.07
N ASN A 358 -16.05 -5.86 -21.31
CA ASN A 358 -15.51 -5.05 -22.41
C ASN A 358 -14.69 -3.93 -21.78
N SER A 359 -13.50 -3.71 -22.32
CA SER A 359 -12.58 -2.72 -21.75
C SER A 359 -12.05 -1.76 -22.82
N LEU A 360 -11.71 -0.55 -22.39
CA LEU A 360 -11.32 0.58 -23.21
C LEU A 360 -10.14 1.28 -22.55
N VAL A 361 -9.08 1.49 -23.32
CA VAL A 361 -7.92 2.29 -22.88
C VAL A 361 -7.82 3.53 -23.75
N ILE A 362 -7.61 4.68 -23.12
CA ILE A 362 -7.58 6.00 -23.75
C ILE A 362 -6.19 6.62 -23.54
N GLY A 363 -5.59 7.13 -24.60
CA GLY A 363 -4.29 7.80 -24.56
C GLY A 363 -4.19 9.06 -25.41
N GLN A 364 -3.09 9.79 -25.20
CA GLN A 364 -2.62 10.91 -26.00
C GLN A 364 -1.10 10.92 -26.15
N GLU A 365 -0.62 11.14 -27.37
CA GLU A 365 0.80 11.32 -27.61
C GLU A 365 1.28 12.75 -27.33
N ILE A 366 2.36 12.86 -26.56
CA ILE A 366 3.16 14.08 -26.40
C ILE A 366 4.57 13.88 -26.95
N GLU A 367 5.34 14.95 -27.05
CA GLU A 367 6.67 14.94 -27.68
C GLU A 367 7.59 13.86 -27.11
N LYS A 368 7.61 13.69 -25.77
CA LYS A 368 8.51 12.74 -25.10
C LYS A 368 7.86 11.41 -24.71
N TYR A 369 6.55 11.37 -24.50
CA TYR A 369 5.85 10.24 -23.90
C TYR A 369 4.54 9.92 -24.63
N PHE A 370 4.12 8.66 -24.59
CA PHE A 370 2.73 8.29 -24.83
C PHE A 370 2.00 8.22 -23.49
N ARG A 371 1.01 9.10 -23.27
CA ARG A 371 0.25 9.17 -22.03
C ARG A 371 -1.01 8.33 -22.12
N VAL A 372 -1.21 7.43 -21.18
CA VAL A 372 -2.47 6.75 -20.95
C VAL A 372 -3.26 7.58 -19.95
N LEU A 373 -4.28 8.26 -20.47
CA LEU A 373 -5.06 9.22 -19.71
C LEU A 373 -6.04 8.51 -18.78
N LYS A 374 -6.72 7.48 -19.29
CA LYS A 374 -7.78 6.79 -18.57
C LYS A 374 -8.01 5.38 -19.08
N SER A 375 -8.49 4.50 -18.20
CA SER A 375 -9.07 3.22 -18.56
C SER A 375 -10.53 3.14 -18.10
N MET A 376 -11.39 2.51 -18.91
CA MET A 376 -12.80 2.26 -18.62
C MET A 376 -13.15 0.81 -18.93
N PHE A 377 -14.12 0.25 -18.24
CA PHE A 377 -14.64 -1.09 -18.53
C PHE A 377 -16.11 -1.19 -18.12
N VAL A 378 -16.81 -2.15 -18.71
CA VAL A 378 -18.17 -2.55 -18.32
C VAL A 378 -18.23 -4.06 -18.18
N THR A 379 -18.96 -4.54 -17.19
CA THR A 379 -19.12 -5.98 -16.95
C THR A 379 -20.55 -6.44 -17.21
N SER A 380 -20.68 -7.70 -17.65
CA SER A 380 -22.00 -8.33 -17.81
C SER A 380 -22.76 -8.45 -16.47
N ASN A 381 -22.04 -8.42 -15.34
CA ASN A 381 -22.62 -8.42 -13.99
C ASN A 381 -23.38 -7.12 -13.68
N GLU A 382 -22.91 -5.99 -14.22
CA GLU A 382 -23.58 -4.69 -14.13
C GLU A 382 -24.71 -4.54 -15.16
N LYS A 383 -24.99 -5.59 -15.95
CA LYS A 383 -25.95 -5.61 -17.06
C LYS A 383 -25.65 -4.55 -18.14
N LYS A 384 -24.39 -4.11 -18.25
CA LYS A 384 -23.92 -3.19 -19.28
C LYS A 384 -23.26 -3.94 -20.44
N ILE A 385 -23.40 -3.41 -21.64
CA ILE A 385 -22.87 -3.97 -22.89
C ILE A 385 -21.90 -2.98 -23.56
N LEU A 386 -21.21 -3.43 -24.61
CA LEU A 386 -20.23 -2.62 -25.34
C LEU A 386 -20.73 -1.21 -25.74
N PRO A 387 -21.97 -1.02 -26.27
CA PRO A 387 -22.51 0.31 -26.49
C PRO A 387 -22.53 1.23 -25.27
N ASP A 388 -22.82 0.70 -24.07
CA ASP A 388 -22.87 1.48 -22.83
C ASP A 388 -21.47 1.99 -22.44
N LEU A 389 -20.42 1.18 -22.67
CA LEU A 389 -19.04 1.61 -22.46
C LEU A 389 -18.67 2.80 -23.36
N ILE A 390 -19.13 2.79 -24.61
CA ILE A 390 -18.91 3.89 -25.54
C ILE A 390 -19.70 5.13 -25.13
N ASP A 391 -20.93 4.97 -24.62
CA ASP A 391 -21.70 6.08 -24.07
C ASP A 391 -21.05 6.68 -22.82
N ASP A 392 -20.55 5.85 -21.91
CA ASP A 392 -19.81 6.30 -20.72
C ASP A 392 -18.54 7.09 -21.14
N PHE A 393 -17.82 6.64 -22.16
CA PHE A 393 -16.71 7.38 -22.77
C PHE A 393 -17.16 8.74 -23.31
N CYS A 394 -18.23 8.77 -24.11
CA CYS A 394 -18.73 10.01 -24.71
C CYS A 394 -19.24 11.00 -23.65
N ALA A 395 -19.89 10.48 -22.60
CA ALA A 395 -20.37 11.29 -21.48
C ALA A 395 -19.21 11.91 -20.71
N TYR A 396 -18.16 11.12 -20.44
CA TYR A 396 -16.97 11.59 -19.73
C TYR A 396 -16.23 12.68 -20.51
N TYR A 397 -16.04 12.50 -21.82
CA TYR A 397 -15.34 13.46 -22.69
C TYR A 397 -16.24 14.48 -23.38
N ARG A 398 -17.47 14.68 -22.89
CA ARG A 398 -18.44 15.61 -23.50
C ARG A 398 -17.89 17.04 -23.66
N TYR A 399 -17.08 17.49 -22.71
CA TYR A 399 -16.48 18.84 -22.68
C TYR A 399 -15.10 18.94 -23.34
N HIS A 400 -14.63 17.88 -24.01
CA HIS A 400 -13.41 17.93 -24.78
C HIS A 400 -13.59 18.81 -26.02
N ASN A 401 -12.61 19.63 -26.41
CA ASN A 401 -12.79 20.56 -27.54
C ASN A 401 -12.67 19.85 -28.90
N CYS A 402 -12.03 18.68 -28.95
CA CYS A 402 -11.75 17.93 -30.16
C CYS A 402 -12.46 16.57 -30.15
N HIS A 403 -13.67 16.51 -30.70
CA HIS A 403 -14.45 15.26 -30.81
C HIS A 403 -13.97 14.38 -31.98
N GLU A 404 -12.69 14.04 -31.98
CA GLU A 404 -12.05 13.15 -32.94
C GLU A 404 -11.30 12.03 -32.22
N VAL A 405 -11.47 10.79 -32.70
CA VAL A 405 -10.84 9.60 -32.12
C VAL A 405 -10.12 8.78 -33.19
N TYR A 406 -8.89 8.38 -32.89
CA TYR A 406 -8.23 7.28 -33.57
C TYR A 406 -8.56 5.97 -32.86
N TYR A 407 -9.33 5.13 -33.54
CA TYR A 407 -9.78 3.85 -33.01
C TYR A 407 -8.91 2.72 -33.59
N TYR A 408 -8.02 2.19 -32.77
CA TYR A 408 -7.15 1.07 -33.11
C TYR A 408 -7.81 -0.26 -32.76
N TYR A 409 -7.88 -1.17 -33.73
CA TYR A 409 -8.49 -2.49 -33.54
C TYR A 409 -7.82 -3.55 -34.39
N ASP A 410 -7.85 -4.78 -33.90
CA ASP A 410 -7.22 -5.93 -34.51
C ASP A 410 -8.27 -6.88 -35.12
N HIS A 411 -7.81 -8.03 -35.61
CA HIS A 411 -8.68 -9.07 -36.19
C HIS A 411 -9.80 -9.57 -35.27
N THR A 412 -9.68 -9.47 -33.94
CA THR A 412 -10.70 -9.95 -33.00
C THR A 412 -11.98 -9.12 -33.09
N ALA A 413 -11.87 -7.85 -33.49
CA ALA A 413 -13.01 -6.95 -33.65
C ALA A 413 -13.79 -7.17 -34.96
N ILE A 414 -13.22 -7.93 -35.91
CA ILE A 414 -13.81 -8.21 -37.23
C ILE A 414 -14.55 -9.55 -37.25
N GLY A 415 -14.25 -10.48 -36.34
CA GLY A 415 -14.84 -11.81 -36.32
C GLY A 415 -16.37 -11.79 -36.32
N THR A 416 -16.97 -12.10 -37.47
CA THR A 416 -18.41 -12.26 -37.64
C THR A 416 -18.78 -13.71 -37.34
N ASP A 417 -19.48 -13.95 -36.23
CA ASP A 417 -20.36 -15.12 -36.17
C ASP A 417 -21.35 -15.03 -37.35
N SER A 418 -21.63 -16.14 -38.01
CA SER A 418 -22.44 -16.25 -39.24
C SER A 418 -23.89 -15.74 -39.14
N THR A 419 -24.26 -15.15 -37.99
CA THR A 419 -25.56 -14.56 -37.67
C THR A 419 -25.52 -13.06 -37.33
N ARG A 420 -24.33 -12.43 -37.21
CA ARG A 420 -24.18 -10.99 -36.91
C ARG A 420 -23.92 -10.18 -38.19
N LEU A 421 -24.83 -9.24 -38.48
CA LEU A 421 -24.74 -8.31 -39.63
C LEU A 421 -23.67 -7.22 -39.47
N GLU A 422 -23.25 -6.92 -38.25
CA GLU A 422 -22.26 -5.87 -37.93
C GLU A 422 -21.09 -6.45 -37.10
N SER A 423 -19.86 -6.02 -37.40
CA SER A 423 -18.70 -6.37 -36.59
C SER A 423 -18.64 -5.55 -35.30
N LEU A 424 -17.88 -6.00 -34.30
CA LEU A 424 -17.70 -5.24 -33.06
C LEU A 424 -17.07 -3.86 -33.32
N ALA A 425 -16.16 -3.77 -34.28
CA ALA A 425 -15.59 -2.51 -34.73
C ALA A 425 -16.63 -1.57 -35.36
N ASP A 426 -17.62 -2.10 -36.05
CA ASP A 426 -18.72 -1.30 -36.62
C ASP A 426 -19.64 -0.78 -35.51
N ILE A 427 -19.97 -1.61 -34.52
CA ILE A 427 -20.77 -1.20 -33.35
C ILE A 427 -20.11 -0.02 -32.63
N VAL A 428 -18.81 -0.11 -32.35
CA VAL A 428 -18.05 0.97 -31.69
C VAL A 428 -18.06 2.24 -32.54
N SER A 429 -17.76 2.11 -33.84
CA SER A 429 -17.69 3.27 -34.75
C SER A 429 -19.05 3.95 -34.89
N ASN A 430 -20.11 3.17 -35.12
CA ASN A 430 -21.49 3.66 -35.25
C ASN A 430 -21.94 4.35 -33.96
N ARG A 431 -21.60 3.80 -32.79
CA ARG A 431 -21.98 4.39 -31.50
C ARG A 431 -21.24 5.69 -31.21
N LEU A 432 -19.94 5.77 -31.52
CA LEU A 432 -19.16 7.01 -31.41
C LEU A 432 -19.69 8.10 -32.35
N MET A 433 -19.93 7.76 -33.62
CA MET A 433 -20.48 8.70 -34.62
C MET A 433 -21.87 9.21 -34.22
N LYS A 434 -22.73 8.33 -33.66
CA LYS A 434 -24.03 8.72 -33.14
C LYS A 434 -23.94 9.72 -31.97
N ASN A 435 -22.88 9.65 -31.18
CA ASN A 435 -22.58 10.58 -30.09
C ASN A 435 -21.80 11.82 -30.56
N GLY A 436 -21.68 12.06 -31.87
CA GLY A 436 -21.07 13.26 -32.44
C GLY A 436 -19.55 13.22 -32.58
N TRP A 437 -18.92 12.06 -32.44
CA TRP A 437 -17.48 11.90 -32.62
C TRP A 437 -17.10 11.55 -34.05
N THR A 438 -16.02 12.14 -34.54
CA THR A 438 -15.36 11.74 -35.80
C THR A 438 -14.45 10.57 -35.53
N VAL A 439 -14.69 9.43 -36.19
CA VAL A 439 -13.94 8.18 -35.95
C VAL A 439 -12.98 7.89 -37.09
N ARG A 440 -11.68 7.84 -36.80
CA ARG A 440 -10.65 7.31 -37.71
C ARG A 440 -10.35 5.87 -37.35
N ARG A 441 -10.84 4.96 -38.19
CA ARG A 441 -10.63 3.51 -38.04
C ARG A 441 -9.19 3.14 -38.44
N CYS A 442 -8.44 2.55 -37.52
CA CYS A 442 -7.07 2.10 -37.73
C CYS A 442 -6.97 0.59 -37.51
N TYR A 443 -7.13 -0.18 -38.58
CA TYR A 443 -7.01 -1.63 -38.52
C TYR A 443 -5.55 -2.08 -38.43
N VAL A 444 -5.17 -2.73 -37.33
CA VAL A 444 -3.79 -3.14 -37.06
C VAL A 444 -3.45 -4.55 -37.56
N GLY A 445 -4.46 -5.31 -38.02
CA GLY A 445 -4.26 -6.68 -38.50
C GLY A 445 -4.16 -7.69 -37.35
N GLN A 446 -3.33 -8.72 -37.53
CA GLN A 446 -3.04 -9.70 -36.49
C GLN A 446 -1.96 -9.17 -35.55
N GLN A 447 -2.20 -9.26 -34.24
CA GLN A 447 -1.21 -8.80 -33.26
C GLN A 447 0.06 -9.66 -33.28
N PRO A 448 1.23 -9.06 -32.95
CA PRO A 448 2.46 -9.81 -32.72
C PRO A 448 2.28 -10.90 -31.67
N ARG A 449 3.08 -11.97 -31.83
CA ARG A 449 3.13 -13.07 -30.87
C ARG A 449 3.46 -12.57 -29.45
N HIS A 450 3.01 -13.30 -28.44
CA HIS A 450 3.15 -12.90 -27.04
C HIS A 450 4.62 -12.71 -26.62
N ASP A 451 5.55 -13.48 -27.16
CA ASP A 451 6.99 -13.36 -26.90
C ASP A 451 7.58 -12.03 -27.46
N ILE A 452 7.12 -11.62 -28.64
CA ILE A 452 7.49 -10.32 -29.25
C ILE A 452 6.93 -9.18 -28.41
N ARG A 453 5.66 -9.27 -28.00
CA ARG A 453 5.02 -8.28 -27.11
C ARG A 453 5.73 -8.19 -25.77
N TYR A 454 6.12 -9.32 -25.19
CA TYR A 454 6.87 -9.36 -23.94
C TYR A 454 8.20 -8.60 -24.05
N ARG A 455 9.00 -8.87 -25.09
CA ARG A 455 10.26 -8.14 -25.33
C ARG A 455 10.05 -6.66 -25.64
N MET A 456 9.02 -6.33 -26.41
CA MET A 456 8.63 -4.94 -26.68
C MET A 456 8.40 -4.21 -25.36
N TRP A 457 7.53 -4.73 -24.50
CA TRP A 457 7.24 -4.10 -23.21
C TRP A 457 8.44 -4.01 -22.27
N GLN A 458 9.34 -4.99 -22.30
CA GLN A 458 10.63 -4.86 -21.60
C GLN A 458 11.42 -3.65 -22.11
N ALA A 459 11.51 -3.43 -23.42
CA ALA A 459 12.21 -2.28 -23.99
C ALA A 459 11.49 -0.95 -23.67
N VAL A 460 10.16 -0.91 -23.80
CA VAL A 460 9.34 0.28 -23.49
C VAL A 460 9.50 0.70 -22.02
N LEU A 461 9.39 -0.24 -21.09
CA LEU A 461 9.41 0.01 -19.65
C LEU A 461 10.83 0.16 -19.10
N LYS A 462 11.86 -0.27 -19.84
CA LYS A 462 13.25 0.01 -19.46
C LYS A 462 13.69 1.41 -19.90
N GLU A 463 13.02 1.99 -20.90
CA GLU A 463 13.33 3.31 -21.50
C GLU A 463 14.76 3.43 -22.03
N SER A 464 15.42 2.31 -22.31
CA SER A 464 16.81 2.29 -22.76
C SER A 464 16.97 2.30 -24.28
N ASP A 465 15.92 1.92 -25.01
CA ASP A 465 15.95 1.83 -26.47
C ASP A 465 15.19 3.04 -27.08
N PRO A 466 15.90 3.96 -27.77
CA PRO A 466 15.29 5.16 -28.36
C PRO A 466 14.31 4.83 -29.48
N LYS A 467 14.30 3.59 -30.00
CA LYS A 467 13.31 3.14 -30.97
C LYS A 467 11.89 3.21 -30.40
N TYR A 468 11.72 2.95 -29.09
CA TYR A 468 10.40 2.87 -28.47
C TYR A 468 10.05 4.15 -27.72
N LYS A 469 8.82 4.65 -27.92
CA LYS A 469 8.30 5.79 -27.17
C LYS A 469 7.95 5.38 -25.73
N PRO A 470 8.55 5.99 -24.69
CA PRO A 470 8.20 5.65 -23.32
C PRO A 470 6.73 5.94 -23.00
N VAL A 471 6.12 5.10 -22.14
CA VAL A 471 4.71 5.21 -21.75
C VAL A 471 4.59 5.81 -20.35
N ARG A 472 3.56 6.64 -20.14
CA ARG A 472 3.20 7.19 -18.83
C ARG A 472 1.72 7.00 -18.55
N PHE A 473 1.36 6.54 -17.35
CA PHE A 473 -0.02 6.27 -16.95
C PHE A 473 -0.49 7.31 -15.92
N ASN A 474 -1.67 7.89 -16.13
CA ASN A 474 -2.33 8.66 -15.07
C ASN A 474 -2.71 7.72 -13.93
N ARG A 475 -2.11 7.89 -12.75
CA ARG A 475 -2.19 6.91 -11.64
C ARG A 475 -3.62 6.66 -11.17
N GLU A 476 -4.42 7.72 -11.06
CA GLU A 476 -5.80 7.63 -10.58
C GLU A 476 -6.72 7.09 -11.68
N ASN A 477 -6.69 7.72 -12.86
CA ASN A 477 -7.63 7.40 -13.94
C ASN A 477 -7.33 6.07 -14.65
N SER A 478 -6.11 5.55 -14.53
CA SER A 478 -5.64 4.33 -15.18
C SER A 478 -5.34 3.21 -14.17
N LYS A 479 -5.92 3.28 -12.97
CA LYS A 479 -5.75 2.26 -11.91
C LYS A 479 -6.07 0.85 -12.41
N SER A 480 -7.18 0.67 -13.12
CA SER A 480 -7.63 -0.64 -13.59
C SER A 480 -6.66 -1.26 -14.61
N VAL A 481 -6.16 -0.49 -15.58
CA VAL A 481 -5.17 -1.00 -16.54
C VAL A 481 -3.82 -1.27 -15.88
N LEU A 482 -3.38 -0.40 -14.96
CA LEU A 482 -2.16 -0.62 -14.17
C LEU A 482 -2.25 -1.92 -13.35
N THR A 483 -3.37 -2.15 -12.66
CA THR A 483 -3.61 -3.39 -11.92
C THR A 483 -3.63 -4.60 -12.86
N SER A 484 -4.31 -4.51 -14.00
CA SER A 484 -4.35 -5.59 -15.00
C SER A 484 -2.94 -5.95 -15.51
N MET A 485 -2.08 -4.96 -15.78
CA MET A 485 -0.69 -5.18 -16.18
C MET A 485 0.16 -5.76 -15.04
N GLN A 486 -0.03 -5.30 -13.80
CA GLN A 486 0.70 -5.81 -12.63
C GLN A 486 0.34 -7.25 -12.25
N LEU A 487 -0.90 -7.68 -12.53
CA LEU A 487 -1.40 -9.03 -12.25
C LEU A 487 -1.18 -10.01 -13.41
N ALA A 488 -0.81 -9.53 -14.60
CA ALA A 488 -0.59 -10.39 -15.76
C ALA A 488 0.64 -11.29 -15.54
N GLY A 489 0.42 -12.56 -15.23
CA GLY A 489 1.49 -13.56 -15.10
C GLY A 489 2.06 -14.01 -16.44
N VAL A 490 3.28 -14.58 -16.43
CA VAL A 490 3.91 -15.23 -17.59
C VAL A 490 3.90 -16.74 -17.42
N ARG A 491 3.59 -17.43 -18.52
CA ARG A 491 3.78 -18.87 -18.68
C ARG A 491 4.70 -19.14 -19.86
N VAL A 492 5.53 -20.18 -19.75
CA VAL A 492 6.25 -20.73 -20.90
C VAL A 492 5.33 -21.71 -21.63
N GLY A 493 4.82 -21.30 -22.79
CA GLY A 493 4.02 -22.11 -23.71
C GLY A 493 4.87 -22.86 -24.73
N LYS A 494 4.24 -23.59 -25.64
CA LYS A 494 4.92 -24.28 -26.77
C LYS A 494 5.63 -23.30 -27.72
N ASN A 495 5.24 -22.03 -27.65
CA ASN A 495 5.57 -20.98 -28.62
C ASN A 495 6.34 -19.80 -27.99
N GLY A 496 6.82 -19.91 -26.75
CA GLY A 496 7.55 -18.86 -26.03
C GLY A 496 6.85 -18.40 -24.75
N PHE A 497 7.14 -17.17 -24.32
CA PHE A 497 6.49 -16.53 -23.16
C PHE A 497 5.09 -16.04 -23.54
N GLU A 498 4.07 -16.51 -22.82
CA GLU A 498 2.66 -16.20 -23.01
C GLU A 498 2.06 -15.64 -21.72
N LYS A 499 1.02 -14.80 -21.82
CA LYS A 499 0.27 -14.34 -20.64
C LYS A 499 -0.44 -15.55 -20.01
N ASP A 500 -0.33 -15.72 -18.70
CA ASP A 500 -1.00 -16.81 -17.99
C ASP A 500 -2.50 -16.53 -17.80
N LYS A 501 -3.32 -16.98 -18.76
CA LYS A 501 -4.78 -16.79 -18.77
C LYS A 501 -5.56 -17.80 -17.90
N ARG A 502 -4.88 -18.62 -17.07
CA ARG A 502 -5.57 -19.63 -16.23
C ARG A 502 -6.49 -19.03 -15.16
N SER A 503 -6.20 -17.81 -14.71
CA SER A 503 -7.08 -17.05 -13.81
C SER A 503 -8.41 -16.65 -14.47
N GLU A 504 -8.44 -16.43 -15.79
CA GLU A 504 -9.65 -16.09 -16.55
C GLU A 504 -10.68 -17.24 -16.56
N ALA A 505 -10.22 -18.50 -16.39
CA ALA A 505 -11.07 -19.68 -16.36
C ALA A 505 -11.76 -19.91 -15.00
N ASN A 506 -11.33 -19.20 -13.94
CA ASN A 506 -11.84 -19.42 -12.59
C ASN A 506 -13.01 -18.49 -12.26
N LYS A 507 -14.25 -19.01 -12.32
CA LYS A 507 -15.50 -18.28 -12.03
C LYS A 507 -15.62 -17.71 -10.60
N LEU A 508 -14.69 -18.05 -9.70
CA LEU A 508 -14.65 -17.56 -8.31
C LEU A 508 -13.82 -16.27 -8.13
N ILE A 509 -13.07 -15.86 -9.16
CA ILE A 509 -12.33 -14.59 -9.20
C ILE A 509 -13.22 -13.58 -9.93
N PRO A 510 -13.48 -12.38 -9.38
CA PRO A 510 -14.20 -11.35 -10.12
C PRO A 510 -13.48 -11.05 -11.44
N GLN A 511 -14.23 -11.07 -12.54
CA GLN A 511 -13.66 -10.90 -13.88
C GLN A 511 -13.14 -9.47 -14.14
N GLU A 512 -13.42 -8.53 -13.23
CA GLU A 512 -12.81 -7.20 -13.17
C GLU A 512 -11.30 -7.24 -12.88
N ASP A 513 -10.80 -8.32 -12.27
CA ASP A 513 -9.38 -8.55 -11.96
C ASP A 513 -8.62 -9.36 -13.04
N ALA A 514 -9.33 -9.77 -14.09
CA ALA A 514 -8.75 -10.59 -15.15
C ALA A 514 -8.02 -9.72 -16.19
N THR A 515 -7.05 -10.31 -16.88
CA THR A 515 -5.99 -9.71 -17.72
C THR A 515 -6.43 -8.87 -18.94
N HIS A 516 -7.70 -8.48 -19.03
CA HIS A 516 -8.37 -7.92 -20.20
C HIS A 516 -7.88 -6.51 -20.59
N LEU A 517 -7.76 -5.60 -19.61
CA LEU A 517 -7.28 -4.23 -19.88
C LEU A 517 -5.84 -4.18 -20.41
N SER A 518 -5.03 -5.19 -20.08
CA SER A 518 -3.66 -5.30 -20.59
C SER A 518 -3.61 -5.61 -22.10
N ASP A 519 -4.58 -6.36 -22.65
CA ASP A 519 -4.66 -6.67 -24.08
C ASP A 519 -5.17 -5.45 -24.89
N ALA A 520 -6.08 -4.65 -24.31
CA ALA A 520 -6.47 -3.36 -24.88
C ALA A 520 -5.28 -2.39 -24.94
N MET A 521 -4.44 -2.34 -23.89
CA MET A 521 -3.23 -1.52 -23.86
C MET A 521 -2.19 -1.95 -24.89
N ASP A 522 -1.98 -3.26 -25.06
CA ASP A 522 -1.10 -3.80 -26.12
C ASP A 522 -1.57 -3.31 -27.49
N THR A 523 -2.87 -3.41 -27.76
CA THR A 523 -3.48 -3.00 -29.04
C THR A 523 -3.31 -1.51 -29.30
N LEU A 524 -3.53 -0.67 -28.28
CA LEU A 524 -3.38 0.79 -28.39
C LEU A 524 -1.94 1.17 -28.76
N TYR A 525 -0.98 0.65 -28.01
CA TYR A 525 0.43 1.00 -28.19
C TYR A 525 0.98 0.50 -29.52
N ILE A 526 0.69 -0.77 -29.86
CA ILE A 526 1.12 -1.36 -31.13
C ILE A 526 0.46 -0.63 -32.30
N GLY A 527 -0.85 -0.34 -32.22
CA GLY A 527 -1.58 0.34 -33.27
C GLY A 527 -1.05 1.73 -33.56
N LYS A 528 -0.77 2.51 -32.50
CA LYS A 528 -0.24 3.87 -32.62
C LYS A 528 1.13 3.91 -33.29
N PHE A 529 2.04 3.01 -32.89
CA PHE A 529 3.44 3.09 -33.28
C PHE A 529 3.88 2.02 -34.29
N ARG A 530 2.94 1.26 -34.86
CA ARG A 530 3.20 0.21 -35.86
C ARG A 530 4.14 0.68 -36.96
N ASN A 531 3.87 1.87 -37.51
CA ASN A 531 4.62 2.43 -38.64
C ASN A 531 5.97 3.00 -38.20
N SER A 532 6.08 3.52 -36.97
CA SER A 532 7.33 4.01 -36.40
C SER A 532 8.30 2.89 -36.05
N TYR A 533 7.80 1.69 -35.77
CA TYR A 533 8.61 0.54 -35.36
C TYR A 533 8.96 -0.44 -36.50
N GLY A 534 8.47 -0.17 -37.72
CA GLY A 534 8.74 -0.97 -38.93
C GLY A 534 7.89 -2.25 -39.03
N TYR A 535 6.71 -2.31 -38.41
CA TYR A 535 5.80 -3.46 -38.51
C TYR A 535 4.99 -3.44 -39.82
N GLU A 536 5.68 -3.54 -40.96
CA GLU A 536 5.03 -3.68 -42.27
C GLU A 536 4.85 -5.13 -42.74
N THR A 537 5.36 -6.14 -42.03
CA THR A 537 5.25 -7.54 -42.50
C THR A 537 4.42 -8.45 -41.58
N PRO A 538 3.47 -9.23 -42.13
CA PRO A 538 2.89 -10.36 -41.42
C PRO A 538 3.96 -11.45 -41.29
N ILE A 539 4.19 -11.90 -40.04
CA ILE A 539 4.88 -13.14 -39.68
C ILE A 539 6.35 -13.24 -40.14
N GLY A 540 7.29 -13.13 -39.19
CA GLY A 540 8.57 -13.87 -39.25
C GLY A 540 9.85 -13.11 -39.56
N GLY A 541 10.08 -11.92 -38.99
CA GLY A 541 11.34 -11.18 -39.21
C GLY A 541 11.86 -10.42 -37.99
N PHE A 542 12.10 -11.10 -36.86
CA PHE A 542 12.90 -10.53 -35.75
C PHE A 542 13.80 -11.59 -35.10
N ILE A 543 14.53 -12.33 -35.93
CA ILE A 543 15.76 -13.00 -35.54
C ILE A 543 16.80 -12.56 -36.56
N THR A 544 17.90 -11.97 -36.07
CA THR A 544 19.10 -11.43 -36.76
C THR A 544 19.15 -9.92 -37.03
N SER A 545 19.59 -9.14 -36.04
CA SER A 545 20.96 -8.60 -35.93
C SER A 545 21.19 -7.99 -34.55
#